data_AF-A0A6G0LJC6-F1
#
_entry.id   AF-A0A6G0LJC6-F1
#
_cell.length_a   1.000
_cell.length_b   1.000
_cell.length_c   1.000
_cell.angle_alpha   90.00
_cell.angle_beta   90.00
_cell.angle_gamma   90.00
#
_symmetry.space_group_name_H-M   'P 1'
#
loop_
_entity.id
_entity.type
_entity.pdbx_description
1 polymer ?
#
loop_
_entity_poly.entity_id
_entity_poly.type
_entity_poly.pdbx_seq_one_letter_code
_entity_poly.pdbx_strand_id
1 'polypeptide(L)'
;MVAEECRGATAWEQKILAALRTYKQLNGHLLVLRSFVVPSGDARWPSVTWGYKLGTAVSDLRTRSKGKARLSTEMEEELDKLGFVYDAYQFRWDRIVLPALREFHRVNGHADVPRSFIVPSGDQAWPKLTWGYRLGNIAGHIRHQEVYSTQVTMSKEELDRMGFCRGMSIAERDWTEKILPSIRVYRQAFGNCIIPKLFIVPSCPPWPEKAWGMPLGVAVSDIRFGSTYVDQVARDKDVLDSLSSRAWKKRVAPLLDLFVELHGEKEVPHDFVIPSETPWDEKMWGVRLGLIVARNPQFTPRKC
;
A
#
# COMPACT_ATOMS: atom_id res chain seq x y z
N MET A 1 -34.54 34.89 -29.42
CA MET A 1 -34.50 33.49 -29.92
C MET A 1 -33.43 33.41 -30.99
N VAL A 2 -32.23 32.96 -30.64
CA VAL A 2 -31.17 32.70 -31.63
C VAL A 2 -31.44 31.31 -32.19
N ALA A 3 -31.68 31.22 -33.50
CA ALA A 3 -31.86 29.97 -34.20
C ALA A 3 -30.61 29.11 -34.01
N GLU A 4 -30.78 27.93 -33.42
CA GLU A 4 -29.71 26.95 -33.27
C GLU A 4 -29.54 26.26 -34.63
N GLU A 5 -28.65 26.80 -35.47
CA GLU A 5 -28.26 26.16 -36.73
C GLU A 5 -27.74 24.75 -36.46
N CYS A 6 -28.52 23.74 -36.86
CA CYS A 6 -28.10 22.34 -36.86
C CYS A 6 -26.95 22.16 -37.85
N ARG A 7 -25.69 22.22 -37.36
CA ARG A 7 -24.52 21.87 -38.17
C ARG A 7 -24.51 20.35 -38.37
N GLY A 8 -24.56 19.89 -39.62
CA GLY A 8 -24.40 18.47 -39.95
C GLY A 8 -23.00 17.93 -39.63
N ALA A 9 -22.89 16.62 -39.45
CA ALA A 9 -21.63 15.98 -39.09
C ALA A 9 -20.53 16.24 -40.15
N THR A 10 -19.38 16.75 -39.70
CA THR A 10 -18.21 16.98 -40.56
C THR A 10 -17.62 15.66 -41.08
N ALA A 11 -16.85 15.71 -42.17
CA ALA A 11 -16.16 14.53 -42.70
C ALA A 11 -15.24 13.86 -41.66
N TRP A 12 -14.69 14.64 -40.72
CA TRP A 12 -13.92 14.11 -39.59
C TRP A 12 -14.81 13.38 -38.59
N GLU A 13 -15.97 13.94 -38.22
CA GLU A 13 -16.96 13.31 -37.31
C GLU A 13 -17.48 11.99 -37.87
N GLN A 14 -17.81 11.95 -39.16
CA GLN A 14 -18.24 10.71 -39.82
C GLN A 14 -17.14 9.64 -39.81
N LYS A 15 -15.89 10.03 -40.09
CA LYS A 15 -14.74 9.12 -40.09
C LYS A 15 -14.44 8.55 -38.70
N ILE A 16 -14.47 9.37 -37.66
CA ILE A 16 -14.25 8.89 -36.28
C ILE A 16 -15.42 8.01 -35.81
N LEU A 17 -16.67 8.35 -36.11
CA LEU A 17 -17.84 7.51 -35.74
C LEU A 17 -17.78 6.14 -36.41
N ALA A 18 -17.43 6.07 -37.70
CA ALA A 18 -17.28 4.80 -38.41
C ALA A 18 -16.21 3.91 -37.76
N ALA A 19 -15.08 4.51 -37.37
CA ALA A 19 -14.01 3.81 -36.67
C ALA A 19 -14.44 3.38 -35.24
N LEU A 20 -15.16 4.22 -34.49
CA LEU A 20 -15.64 3.90 -33.14
C LEU A 20 -16.68 2.78 -33.13
N ARG A 21 -17.61 2.76 -34.09
CA ARG A 21 -18.60 1.67 -34.25
C ARG A 21 -17.89 0.33 -34.43
N THR A 22 -16.92 0.28 -35.34
CA THR A 22 -16.11 -0.91 -35.59
C THR A 22 -15.31 -1.30 -34.34
N TYR A 23 -14.64 -0.34 -33.69
CA TYR A 23 -13.87 -0.59 -32.48
C TYR A 23 -14.74 -1.18 -31.36
N LYS A 24 -15.94 -0.63 -31.13
CA LYS A 24 -16.91 -1.13 -30.14
C LYS A 24 -17.37 -2.54 -30.46
N GLN A 25 -17.66 -2.85 -31.72
CA GLN A 25 -18.06 -4.18 -32.14
C GLN A 25 -16.96 -5.22 -31.87
N LEU A 26 -15.70 -4.88 -32.11
CA LEU A 26 -14.57 -5.79 -31.94
C LEU A 26 -14.12 -5.95 -30.48
N ASN A 27 -14.18 -4.87 -29.69
CA ASN A 27 -13.61 -4.85 -28.33
C ASN A 27 -14.67 -4.85 -27.22
N GLY A 28 -15.94 -4.64 -27.56
CA GLY A 28 -17.05 -4.50 -26.60
C GLY A 28 -17.04 -3.19 -25.80
N HIS A 29 -16.03 -2.31 -25.99
CA HIS A 29 -15.88 -1.05 -25.27
C HIS A 29 -15.26 0.04 -26.14
N LEU A 30 -15.31 1.29 -25.69
CA LEU A 30 -14.76 2.47 -26.39
C LEU A 30 -13.49 3.05 -25.73
N LEU A 31 -12.79 2.25 -24.89
CA LEU A 31 -11.46 2.59 -24.38
C LEU A 31 -10.37 2.43 -25.44
N VAL A 32 -10.33 3.34 -26.41
CA VAL A 32 -9.26 3.36 -27.41
C VAL A 32 -7.95 3.84 -26.78
N LEU A 33 -6.88 3.05 -26.90
CA LEU A 33 -5.52 3.44 -26.50
C LEU A 33 -5.04 4.61 -27.38
N ARG A 34 -4.33 5.58 -26.80
CA ARG A 34 -3.85 6.76 -27.54
C ARG A 34 -2.99 6.41 -28.77
N SER A 35 -2.22 5.33 -28.70
CA SER A 35 -1.37 4.81 -29.76
C SER A 35 -2.11 3.97 -30.81
N PHE A 36 -3.38 3.66 -30.61
CA PHE A 36 -4.12 2.79 -31.52
C PHE A 36 -4.30 3.46 -32.89
N VAL A 37 -3.88 2.73 -33.92
CA VAL A 37 -4.05 3.07 -35.33
C VAL A 37 -4.89 1.98 -35.96
N VAL A 38 -5.90 2.36 -36.74
CA VAL A 38 -6.73 1.40 -37.47
C VAL A 38 -5.86 0.60 -38.43
N PRO A 39 -5.86 -0.75 -38.37
CA PRO A 39 -5.08 -1.59 -39.26
C PRO A 39 -5.45 -1.35 -40.73
N SER A 40 -4.44 -1.18 -41.58
CA SER A 40 -4.65 -1.09 -43.03
C SER A 40 -4.89 -2.48 -43.61
N GLY A 41 -5.85 -2.61 -44.53
CA GLY A 41 -6.15 -3.87 -45.22
C GLY A 41 -7.05 -4.84 -44.44
N ASP A 42 -7.47 -4.51 -43.22
CA ASP A 42 -8.41 -5.34 -42.47
C ASP A 42 -9.84 -5.03 -42.90
N ALA A 43 -10.50 -6.00 -43.54
CA ALA A 43 -11.85 -5.88 -44.10
C ALA A 43 -12.94 -5.63 -43.06
N ARG A 44 -12.67 -5.87 -41.76
CA ARG A 44 -13.59 -5.53 -40.67
C ARG A 44 -13.71 -4.02 -40.47
N TRP A 45 -12.71 -3.26 -40.92
CA TRP A 45 -12.66 -1.82 -40.82
C TRP A 45 -13.08 -1.18 -42.14
N PRO A 46 -13.91 -0.12 -42.12
CA PRO A 46 -14.19 0.66 -43.31
C PRO A 46 -12.90 1.21 -43.92
N SER A 47 -12.70 1.06 -45.22
CA SER A 47 -11.45 1.44 -45.89
C SER A 47 -11.06 2.91 -45.66
N VAL A 48 -12.05 3.80 -45.55
CA VAL A 48 -11.86 5.22 -45.21
C VAL A 48 -11.17 5.46 -43.85
N THR A 49 -11.23 4.47 -42.96
CA THR A 49 -10.63 4.52 -41.61
C THR A 49 -9.25 3.88 -41.56
N TRP A 50 -8.78 3.17 -42.58
CA TRP A 50 -7.47 2.53 -42.57
C TRP A 50 -6.32 3.52 -42.34
N GLY A 51 -5.36 3.15 -41.49
CA GLY A 51 -4.25 4.00 -41.09
C GLY A 51 -4.65 5.21 -40.22
N TYR A 52 -5.94 5.36 -39.88
CA TYR A 52 -6.40 6.47 -39.06
C TYR A 52 -5.92 6.29 -37.62
N LYS A 53 -5.28 7.34 -37.09
CA LYS A 53 -4.81 7.41 -35.70
C LYS A 53 -6.00 7.62 -34.73
N LEU A 54 -6.90 6.63 -34.69
CA LEU A 54 -8.14 6.68 -33.92
C LEU A 54 -7.88 6.99 -32.43
N GLY A 55 -6.80 6.46 -31.86
CA GLY A 55 -6.42 6.75 -30.48
C GLY A 55 -6.15 8.22 -30.20
N THR A 56 -5.48 8.90 -31.14
CA THR A 56 -5.23 10.35 -31.05
C THR A 56 -6.52 11.12 -31.25
N ALA A 57 -7.32 10.76 -32.27
CA ALA A 57 -8.59 11.41 -32.55
C ALA A 57 -9.60 11.31 -31.39
N VAL A 58 -9.65 10.17 -30.70
CA VAL A 58 -10.47 9.97 -29.49
C VAL A 58 -9.98 10.82 -28.32
N SER A 59 -8.66 10.99 -28.18
CA SER A 59 -8.10 11.89 -27.18
C SER A 59 -8.50 13.34 -27.46
N ASP A 60 -8.42 13.77 -28.72
CA ASP A 60 -8.81 15.11 -29.14
C ASP A 60 -10.32 15.33 -28.97
N LEU A 61 -11.14 14.31 -29.28
CA LEU A 61 -12.59 14.34 -29.08
C LEU A 61 -12.96 14.60 -27.61
N ARG A 62 -12.31 13.90 -26.67
CA ARG A 62 -12.51 14.11 -25.22
C ARG A 62 -12.08 15.49 -24.74
N THR A 63 -11.06 16.07 -25.35
CA THR A 63 -10.63 17.44 -25.03
C THR A 63 -11.62 18.47 -25.58
N ARG A 64 -12.13 18.27 -26.80
CA ARG A 64 -13.14 19.15 -27.43
C ARG A 64 -14.43 19.18 -26.64
N SER A 65 -14.92 18.02 -26.17
CA SER A 65 -16.15 17.93 -25.37
C SER A 65 -16.07 18.66 -24.02
N LYS A 66 -14.87 18.96 -23.52
CA LYS A 66 -14.65 19.76 -22.29
C LYS A 66 -14.40 21.24 -22.56
N GLY A 67 -14.19 21.63 -23.82
CA GLY A 67 -13.83 23.00 -24.21
C GLY A 67 -14.99 23.77 -24.84
N LYS A 68 -14.70 24.99 -25.31
CA LYS A 68 -15.67 25.83 -26.06
C LYS A 68 -15.86 25.40 -27.53
N ALA A 69 -15.07 24.43 -28.00
CA ALA A 69 -15.17 23.91 -29.37
C ALA A 69 -16.36 22.95 -29.45
N ARG A 70 -17.48 23.44 -30.00
CA ARG A 70 -18.75 22.70 -30.07
C ARG A 70 -18.65 21.58 -31.11
N LEU A 71 -19.01 20.36 -30.71
CA LEU A 71 -19.30 19.26 -31.64
C LEU A 71 -20.62 19.55 -32.35
N SER A 72 -20.86 18.91 -33.50
CA SER A 72 -22.21 18.94 -34.08
C SER A 72 -23.20 18.21 -33.16
N THR A 73 -24.46 18.65 -33.15
CA THR A 73 -25.54 17.99 -32.40
C THR A 73 -25.67 16.51 -32.82
N GLU A 74 -25.55 16.24 -34.11
CA GLU A 74 -25.56 14.88 -34.66
C GLU A 74 -24.43 14.01 -34.09
N MET A 75 -23.22 14.56 -33.96
CA MET A 75 -22.09 13.84 -33.36
C MET A 75 -22.34 13.54 -31.88
N GLU A 76 -22.89 14.49 -31.12
CA GLU A 76 -23.19 14.30 -29.70
C GLU A 76 -24.23 13.18 -29.49
N GLU A 77 -25.31 13.19 -30.28
CA GLU A 77 -26.34 12.14 -30.24
C GLU A 77 -25.78 10.76 -30.61
N GLU A 78 -24.94 10.68 -31.64
CA GLU A 78 -24.33 9.41 -32.05
C GLU A 78 -23.34 8.90 -31.01
N LEU A 79 -22.55 9.78 -30.38
CA LEU A 79 -21.67 9.39 -29.29
C LEU A 79 -22.44 8.91 -28.06
N ASP A 80 -23.58 9.52 -27.75
CA ASP A 80 -24.45 9.10 -26.64
C ASP A 80 -25.07 7.72 -26.92
N LYS A 81 -25.63 7.50 -28.12
CA LYS A 81 -26.12 6.18 -28.57
C LYS A 81 -25.02 5.10 -28.53
N LEU A 82 -23.78 5.48 -28.85
CA LEU A 82 -22.63 4.59 -28.77
C LEU A 82 -22.16 4.36 -27.32
N GLY A 83 -22.66 5.10 -26.34
CA GLY A 83 -22.19 5.04 -24.96
C GLY A 83 -20.73 5.47 -24.85
N PHE A 84 -20.37 6.56 -25.53
CA PHE A 84 -19.00 7.02 -25.60
C PHE A 84 -18.45 7.41 -24.22
N VAL A 85 -17.21 6.97 -23.98
CA VAL A 85 -16.54 7.17 -22.70
C VAL A 85 -15.80 8.51 -22.73
N TYR A 86 -16.44 9.55 -22.19
CA TYR A 86 -15.85 10.88 -22.05
C TYR A 86 -14.76 10.92 -20.99
N ASP A 87 -15.02 10.36 -19.80
CA ASP A 87 -14.03 10.24 -18.75
C ASP A 87 -13.39 8.84 -18.75
N ALA A 88 -12.23 8.75 -19.41
CA ALA A 88 -11.46 7.52 -19.48
C ALA A 88 -10.92 7.07 -18.11
N TYR A 89 -10.67 8.00 -17.18
CA TYR A 89 -10.20 7.65 -15.83
C TYR A 89 -11.35 7.04 -15.04
N GLN A 90 -12.51 7.69 -15.03
CA GLN A 90 -13.70 7.17 -14.34
C GLN A 90 -14.09 5.79 -14.88
N PHE A 91 -14.14 5.62 -16.20
CA PHE A 91 -14.46 4.32 -16.77
C PHE A 91 -13.43 3.25 -16.41
N ARG A 92 -12.12 3.55 -16.50
CA ARG A 92 -11.09 2.58 -16.09
C ARG A 92 -11.23 2.21 -14.62
N TRP A 93 -11.55 3.18 -13.78
CA TRP A 93 -11.80 2.92 -12.37
C TRP A 93 -12.99 1.95 -12.18
N ASP A 94 -14.15 2.30 -12.73
CA ASP A 94 -15.40 1.57 -12.53
C ASP A 94 -15.43 0.19 -13.18
N ARG A 95 -14.75 0.04 -14.33
CA ARG A 95 -14.83 -1.17 -15.15
C ARG A 95 -13.61 -2.07 -15.05
N ILE A 96 -12.47 -1.55 -14.58
CA ILE A 96 -11.21 -2.30 -14.54
C ILE A 96 -10.62 -2.30 -13.13
N VAL A 97 -10.22 -1.15 -12.60
CA VAL A 97 -9.44 -1.07 -11.36
C VAL A 97 -10.24 -1.56 -10.17
N LEU A 98 -11.41 -0.97 -9.91
CA LEU A 98 -12.21 -1.30 -8.74
C LEU A 98 -12.78 -2.73 -8.81
N PRO A 99 -13.32 -3.22 -9.94
CA PRO A 99 -13.70 -4.63 -10.08
C PRO A 99 -12.54 -5.60 -9.88
N ALA A 100 -11.34 -5.29 -10.39
CA ALA A 100 -10.17 -6.14 -10.20
C ALA A 100 -9.70 -6.13 -8.73
N LEU A 101 -9.76 -5.00 -8.04
CA LEU A 101 -9.45 -4.94 -6.59
C LEU A 101 -10.45 -5.75 -5.76
N ARG A 102 -11.75 -5.66 -6.08
CA ARG A 102 -12.81 -6.46 -5.44
C ARG A 102 -12.54 -7.95 -5.61
N GLU A 103 -12.23 -8.38 -6.82
CA GLU A 103 -12.00 -9.80 -7.12
C GLU A 103 -10.70 -10.30 -6.48
N PHE A 104 -9.64 -9.48 -6.50
CA PHE A 104 -8.41 -9.80 -5.77
C PHE A 104 -8.69 -10.00 -4.28
N HIS A 105 -9.43 -9.08 -3.66
CA HIS A 105 -9.81 -9.18 -2.25
C HIS A 105 -10.68 -10.42 -1.97
N ARG A 106 -11.64 -10.73 -2.85
CA ARG A 106 -12.50 -11.92 -2.72
C ARG A 106 -11.68 -13.22 -2.75
N VAL A 107 -10.71 -13.33 -3.65
CA VAL A 107 -9.89 -14.55 -3.84
C VAL A 107 -8.81 -14.69 -2.75
N ASN A 108 -8.20 -13.58 -2.32
CA ASN A 108 -7.04 -13.62 -1.42
C ASN A 108 -7.41 -13.30 0.05
N GLY A 109 -8.61 -12.78 0.31
CA GLY A 109 -9.03 -12.32 1.64
C GLY A 109 -8.38 -11.00 2.09
N HIS A 110 -7.60 -10.34 1.23
CA HIS A 110 -6.95 -9.06 1.52
C HIS A 110 -6.75 -8.23 0.24
N ALA A 111 -6.55 -6.92 0.40
CA ALA A 111 -6.34 -5.99 -0.72
C ALA A 111 -4.85 -5.66 -1.00
N ASP A 112 -3.92 -6.39 -0.39
CA ASP A 112 -2.47 -6.28 -0.61
C ASP A 112 -1.99 -6.92 -1.91
N VAL A 113 -2.29 -6.24 -3.02
CA VAL A 113 -1.91 -6.66 -4.37
C VAL A 113 -0.38 -6.56 -4.56
N PRO A 114 0.32 -7.65 -4.88
CA PRO A 114 1.76 -7.63 -5.17
C PRO A 114 2.08 -6.75 -6.39
N ARG A 115 3.22 -6.04 -6.38
CA ARG A 115 3.59 -5.09 -7.47
C ARG A 115 3.62 -5.72 -8.86
N SER A 116 4.05 -6.97 -8.97
CA SER A 116 4.14 -7.73 -10.22
C SER A 116 2.84 -8.41 -10.62
N PHE A 117 1.78 -8.31 -9.81
CA PHE A 117 0.52 -9.01 -10.07
C PHE A 117 -0.15 -8.49 -11.36
N ILE A 118 -0.45 -9.43 -12.23
CA ILE A 118 -1.20 -9.25 -13.48
C ILE A 118 -2.44 -10.12 -13.36
N VAL A 119 -3.60 -9.55 -13.67
CA VAL A 119 -4.86 -10.29 -13.64
C VAL A 119 -4.78 -11.47 -14.63
N PRO A 120 -5.07 -12.72 -14.18
CA PRO A 120 -5.08 -13.88 -15.06
C PRO A 120 -6.01 -13.70 -16.27
N SER A 121 -5.53 -14.09 -17.45
CA SER A 121 -6.37 -14.14 -18.65
C SER A 121 -7.05 -15.50 -18.77
N GLY A 122 -8.32 -15.52 -19.19
CA GLY A 122 -9.08 -16.77 -19.37
C GLY A 122 -9.74 -17.31 -18.10
N ASP A 123 -9.43 -16.76 -16.94
CA ASP A 123 -10.08 -17.12 -15.67
C ASP A 123 -11.42 -16.40 -15.53
N GLN A 124 -12.51 -17.18 -15.44
CA GLN A 124 -13.87 -16.68 -15.34
C GLN A 124 -14.19 -16.02 -14.00
N ALA A 125 -13.38 -16.25 -12.96
CA ALA A 125 -13.49 -15.51 -11.71
C ALA A 125 -13.27 -14.00 -11.92
N TRP A 126 -12.44 -13.64 -12.91
CA TRP A 126 -12.10 -12.26 -13.21
C TRP A 126 -12.99 -11.67 -14.31
N PRO A 127 -13.49 -10.43 -14.16
CA PRO A 127 -14.21 -9.78 -15.25
C PRO A 127 -13.32 -9.67 -16.49
N LYS A 128 -13.84 -10.01 -17.68
CA LYS A 128 -13.03 -10.05 -18.92
C LYS A 128 -12.22 -8.78 -19.20
N LEU A 129 -12.75 -7.60 -18.83
CA LEU A 129 -12.07 -6.32 -19.02
C LEU A 129 -10.84 -6.12 -18.13
N THR A 130 -10.69 -6.92 -17.08
CA THR A 130 -9.55 -6.86 -16.16
C THR A 130 -8.41 -7.77 -16.59
N TRP A 131 -8.65 -8.75 -17.48
CA TRP A 131 -7.64 -9.73 -17.90
C TRP A 131 -6.38 -9.08 -18.46
N GLY A 132 -5.22 -9.54 -18.00
CA GLY A 132 -3.92 -8.99 -18.41
C GLY A 132 -3.61 -7.60 -17.84
N TYR A 133 -4.50 -7.02 -17.03
CA TYR A 133 -4.26 -5.72 -16.41
C TYR A 133 -3.21 -5.82 -15.32
N ARG A 134 -2.22 -4.92 -15.35
CA ARG A 134 -1.13 -4.84 -14.37
C ARG A 134 -1.62 -4.22 -13.05
N LEU A 135 -2.58 -4.88 -12.42
CA LEU A 135 -3.27 -4.39 -11.22
C LEU A 135 -2.28 -4.10 -10.09
N GLY A 136 -1.22 -4.90 -9.92
CA GLY A 136 -0.19 -4.67 -8.92
C GLY A 136 0.51 -3.33 -9.02
N ASN A 137 0.91 -2.94 -10.24
CA ASN A 137 1.56 -1.66 -10.48
C ASN A 137 0.60 -0.48 -10.24
N ILE A 138 -0.64 -0.61 -10.72
CA ILE A 138 -1.67 0.42 -10.55
C ILE A 138 -2.06 0.58 -9.07
N ALA A 139 -2.25 -0.52 -8.34
CA ALA A 139 -2.50 -0.49 -6.90
C ALA A 139 -1.36 0.19 -6.14
N GLY A 140 -0.11 0.00 -6.56
CA GLY A 140 1.05 0.72 -6.04
C GLY A 140 0.94 2.25 -6.23
N HIS A 141 0.67 2.71 -7.45
CA HIS A 141 0.51 4.15 -7.71
C HIS A 141 -0.70 4.75 -6.95
N ILE A 142 -1.79 4.00 -6.81
CA ILE A 142 -2.97 4.42 -6.02
C ILE A 142 -2.59 4.59 -4.54
N ARG A 143 -1.82 3.65 -3.96
CA ARG A 143 -1.35 3.71 -2.56
C ARG A 143 -0.54 4.98 -2.29
N HIS A 144 0.32 5.36 -3.23
CA HIS A 144 1.15 6.56 -3.14
C HIS A 144 0.43 7.85 -3.56
N GLN A 145 -0.88 7.79 -3.81
CA GLN A 145 -1.71 8.93 -4.22
C GLN A 145 -1.27 9.59 -5.54
N GLU A 146 -0.58 8.84 -6.40
CA GLU A 146 -0.05 9.33 -7.68
C GLU A 146 -1.13 9.35 -8.79
N VAL A 147 -2.18 8.54 -8.64
CA VAL A 147 -3.25 8.37 -9.65
C VAL A 147 -4.62 8.19 -8.99
N TYR A 148 -5.68 8.50 -9.74
CA TYR A 148 -7.08 8.24 -9.35
C TYR A 148 -7.53 8.94 -8.04
N SER A 149 -6.94 10.08 -7.67
CA SER A 149 -7.25 10.78 -6.41
C SER A 149 -8.75 11.06 -6.22
N THR A 150 -9.44 11.56 -7.26
CA THR A 150 -10.89 11.80 -7.23
C THR A 150 -11.68 10.50 -7.04
N GLN A 151 -11.36 9.46 -7.80
CA GLN A 151 -12.07 8.19 -7.74
C GLN A 151 -11.87 7.45 -6.41
N VAL A 152 -10.65 7.50 -5.87
CA VAL A 152 -10.31 6.98 -4.53
C VAL A 152 -11.10 7.70 -3.44
N THR A 153 -11.29 9.01 -3.59
CA THR A 153 -12.11 9.82 -2.67
C THR A 153 -13.57 9.38 -2.76
N MET A 154 -14.11 9.23 -3.97
CA MET A 154 -15.50 8.80 -4.19
C MET A 154 -15.76 7.37 -3.69
N SER A 155 -14.76 6.48 -3.78
CA SER A 155 -14.87 5.06 -3.40
C SER A 155 -14.27 4.77 -2.02
N LYS A 156 -14.11 5.79 -1.18
CA LYS A 156 -13.38 5.72 0.09
C LYS A 156 -13.87 4.59 0.99
N GLU A 157 -15.18 4.54 1.24
CA GLU A 157 -15.79 3.58 2.16
C GLU A 157 -15.59 2.13 1.72
N GLU A 158 -15.65 1.89 0.41
CA GLU A 158 -15.45 0.56 -0.14
C GLU A 158 -13.99 0.12 -0.05
N LEU A 159 -13.05 1.02 -0.35
CA LEU A 159 -11.62 0.76 -0.18
C LEU A 159 -11.26 0.49 1.28
N ASP A 160 -11.86 1.23 2.21
CA ASP A 160 -11.69 1.02 3.65
C ASP A 160 -12.24 -0.34 4.09
N ARG A 161 -13.42 -0.75 3.58
CA ARG A 161 -14.00 -2.07 3.87
C ARG A 161 -13.13 -3.22 3.38
N MET A 162 -12.44 -3.07 2.24
CA MET A 162 -11.49 -4.05 1.74
C MET A 162 -10.12 -3.99 2.44
N GLY A 163 -9.91 -3.05 3.36
CA GLY A 163 -8.62 -2.83 4.00
C GLY A 163 -7.53 -2.39 3.02
N PHE A 164 -7.90 -1.72 1.92
CA PHE A 164 -6.93 -1.25 0.93
C PHE A 164 -6.08 -0.14 1.56
N CYS A 165 -4.77 -0.37 1.67
CA CYS A 165 -3.83 0.60 2.24
C CYS A 165 -3.78 1.86 1.36
N ARG A 166 -3.88 3.04 1.97
CA ARG A 166 -3.84 4.34 1.27
C ARG A 166 -2.87 5.28 1.99
N GLY A 167 -2.12 6.06 1.22
CA GLY A 167 -1.25 7.12 1.75
C GLY A 167 0.03 6.63 2.42
N MET A 168 0.37 5.34 2.31
CA MET A 168 1.66 4.79 2.75
C MET A 168 1.98 3.47 2.06
N SER A 169 3.22 3.00 2.23
CA SER A 169 3.66 1.70 1.73
C SER A 169 3.11 0.55 2.61
N ILE A 170 3.03 -0.66 2.03
CA ILE A 170 2.71 -1.88 2.81
C ILE A 170 3.69 -2.05 3.96
N ALA A 171 4.97 -1.82 3.68
CA ALA A 171 6.03 -1.94 4.66
C ALA A 171 5.81 -0.99 5.84
N GLU A 172 5.44 0.27 5.59
CA GLU A 172 5.17 1.25 6.63
C GLU A 172 3.97 0.87 7.49
N ARG A 173 2.87 0.44 6.84
CA ARG A 173 1.67 -0.04 7.55
C ARG A 173 1.99 -1.26 8.40
N ASP A 174 2.61 -2.29 7.82
CA ASP A 174 2.90 -3.54 8.54
C ASP A 174 3.91 -3.33 9.65
N TRP A 175 4.90 -2.44 9.45
CA TRP A 175 5.83 -2.06 10.50
C TRP A 175 5.12 -1.43 11.69
N THR A 176 4.30 -0.41 11.42
CA THR A 176 3.62 0.40 12.44
C THR A 176 2.53 -0.37 13.17
N GLU A 177 1.72 -1.14 12.43
CA GLU A 177 0.54 -1.79 12.98
C GLU A 177 0.79 -3.21 13.49
N LYS A 178 1.83 -3.89 13.00
CA LYS A 178 2.06 -5.31 13.28
C LYS A 178 3.43 -5.55 13.91
N ILE A 179 4.51 -5.24 13.20
CA ILE A 179 5.87 -5.68 13.57
C ILE A 179 6.35 -5.00 14.85
N LEU A 180 6.41 -3.66 14.86
CA LEU A 180 6.96 -2.93 16.00
C LEU A 180 6.12 -3.14 17.29
N PRO A 181 4.77 -3.08 17.24
CA PRO A 181 3.95 -3.44 18.40
C PRO A 181 4.15 -4.89 18.86
N SER A 182 4.27 -5.85 17.95
CA SER A 182 4.48 -7.26 18.33
C SER A 182 5.86 -7.50 18.93
N ILE A 183 6.92 -6.81 18.48
CA ILE A 183 8.24 -6.87 19.12
C ILE A 183 8.16 -6.34 20.57
N ARG A 184 7.41 -5.25 20.79
CA ARG A 184 7.19 -4.69 22.14
C ARG A 184 6.48 -5.70 23.04
N VAL A 185 5.40 -6.31 22.56
CA VAL A 185 4.66 -7.35 23.29
C VAL A 185 5.53 -8.57 23.57
N TYR A 186 6.30 -9.04 22.58
CA TYR A 186 7.24 -10.14 22.77
C TYR A 186 8.26 -9.84 23.87
N ARG A 187 8.85 -8.63 23.89
CA ARG A 187 9.76 -8.22 24.96
C ARG A 187 9.08 -8.21 26.32
N GLN A 188 7.86 -7.71 26.40
CA GLN A 188 7.10 -7.70 27.66
C GLN A 188 6.80 -9.11 28.17
N ALA A 189 6.49 -10.05 27.27
CA ALA A 189 6.15 -11.43 27.61
C ALA A 189 7.38 -12.30 27.96
N PHE A 190 8.49 -12.14 27.24
CA PHE A 190 9.65 -13.04 27.33
C PHE A 190 10.93 -12.37 27.88
N GLY A 191 10.88 -11.08 28.19
CA GLY A 191 11.99 -10.33 28.78
C GLY A 191 13.19 -10.06 27.86
N ASN A 192 13.13 -10.51 26.59
CA ASN A 192 14.19 -10.31 25.60
C ASN A 192 13.61 -10.11 24.20
N CYS A 193 14.43 -9.67 23.24
CA CYS A 193 14.03 -9.48 21.83
C CYS A 193 14.62 -10.56 20.89
N ILE A 194 14.97 -11.73 21.42
CA ILE A 194 15.43 -12.87 20.64
C ILE A 194 14.20 -13.65 20.19
N ILE A 195 13.57 -13.18 19.11
CA ILE A 195 12.40 -13.83 18.51
C ILE A 195 12.87 -15.01 17.66
N PRO A 196 12.44 -16.27 17.94
CA PRO A 196 12.75 -17.43 17.13
C PRO A 196 12.19 -17.29 15.71
N LYS A 197 12.90 -17.82 14.70
CA LYS A 197 12.49 -17.70 13.29
C LYS A 197 11.08 -18.23 13.02
N LEU A 198 10.67 -19.30 13.71
CA LEU A 198 9.36 -19.94 13.55
C LEU A 198 8.27 -19.34 14.47
N PHE A 199 8.57 -18.25 15.19
CA PHE A 199 7.58 -17.63 16.06
C PHE A 199 6.44 -17.02 15.25
N ILE A 200 5.22 -17.43 15.59
CA ILE A 200 3.96 -16.92 15.05
C ILE A 200 3.25 -16.16 16.15
N VAL A 201 2.74 -14.98 15.84
CA VAL A 201 2.00 -14.14 16.80
C VAL A 201 0.71 -14.84 17.22
N PRO A 202 0.52 -15.11 18.53
CA PRO A 202 -0.71 -15.69 19.04
C PRO A 202 -1.94 -14.82 18.75
N SER A 203 -3.07 -15.47 18.47
CA SER A 203 -4.35 -14.80 18.19
C SER A 203 -5.11 -14.43 19.47
N CYS A 204 -4.43 -13.79 20.43
CA CYS A 204 -5.01 -13.39 21.70
C CYS A 204 -4.34 -12.14 22.29
N PRO A 205 -5.02 -11.40 23.18
CA PRO A 205 -4.38 -10.32 23.93
C PRO A 205 -3.17 -10.82 24.75
N PRO A 206 -2.10 -10.02 24.92
CA PRO A 206 -1.95 -8.61 24.54
C PRO A 206 -1.42 -8.38 23.11
N TRP A 207 -1.38 -9.41 22.26
CA TRP A 207 -0.85 -9.27 20.89
C TRP A 207 -1.75 -8.39 20.01
N PRO A 208 -1.18 -7.57 19.11
CA PRO A 208 -1.97 -6.73 18.21
C PRO A 208 -2.84 -7.60 17.30
N GLU A 209 -4.15 -7.32 17.24
CA GLU A 209 -5.10 -8.11 16.44
C GLU A 209 -4.69 -8.22 14.97
N LYS A 210 -4.18 -7.12 14.41
CA LYS A 210 -3.69 -7.05 13.02
C LYS A 210 -2.45 -7.93 12.77
N ALA A 211 -1.76 -8.36 13.83
CA ALA A 211 -0.59 -9.22 13.76
C ALA A 211 -0.91 -10.69 14.07
N TRP A 212 -2.13 -11.03 14.49
CA TRP A 212 -2.50 -12.41 14.82
C TRP A 212 -2.25 -13.39 13.67
N GLY A 213 -1.57 -14.50 13.97
CA GLY A 213 -1.17 -15.49 12.98
C GLY A 213 0.01 -15.06 12.08
N MET A 214 0.56 -13.85 12.25
CA MET A 214 1.71 -13.40 11.49
C MET A 214 2.98 -14.15 11.90
N PRO A 215 3.80 -14.63 10.95
CA PRO A 215 5.12 -15.21 11.22
C PRO A 215 6.14 -14.11 11.58
N LEU A 216 6.00 -13.50 12.76
CA LEU A 216 6.86 -12.42 13.24
C LEU A 216 8.33 -12.82 13.28
N GLY A 217 8.63 -14.08 13.58
CA GLY A 217 10.00 -14.60 13.57
C GLY A 217 10.70 -14.50 12.21
N VAL A 218 9.96 -14.73 11.12
CA VAL A 218 10.48 -14.57 9.75
C VAL A 218 10.73 -13.10 9.46
N ALA A 219 9.75 -12.23 9.74
CA ALA A 219 9.89 -10.79 9.54
C ALA A 219 11.10 -10.21 10.29
N VAL A 220 11.29 -10.57 11.57
CA VAL A 220 12.44 -10.12 12.37
C VAL A 220 13.75 -10.70 11.87
N SER A 221 13.75 -11.93 11.35
CA SER A 221 14.92 -12.50 10.68
C SER A 221 15.32 -11.67 9.46
N ASP A 222 14.36 -11.33 8.59
CA ASP A 222 14.60 -10.53 7.39
C ASP A 222 15.09 -9.11 7.72
N ILE A 223 14.54 -8.50 8.77
CA ILE A 223 15.01 -7.24 9.34
C ILE A 223 16.48 -7.33 9.76
N ARG A 224 16.90 -8.40 10.44
CA ARG A 224 18.29 -8.59 10.90
C ARG A 224 19.28 -8.76 9.74
N PHE A 225 18.85 -9.40 8.66
CA PHE A 225 19.65 -9.52 7.44
C PHE A 225 19.64 -8.25 6.58
N GLY A 226 18.85 -7.24 6.94
CA GLY A 226 18.73 -6.00 6.19
C GLY A 226 18.05 -6.16 4.82
N SER A 227 17.30 -7.24 4.61
CA SER A 227 16.64 -7.52 3.32
C SER A 227 15.32 -6.74 3.17
N THR A 228 14.68 -6.37 4.28
CA THR A 228 13.39 -5.68 4.32
C THR A 228 13.34 -4.65 5.45
N TYR A 229 12.42 -3.68 5.35
CA TYR A 229 12.15 -2.64 6.37
C TYR A 229 13.35 -1.74 6.74
N VAL A 230 14.33 -1.58 5.85
CA VAL A 230 15.57 -0.82 6.11
C VAL A 230 15.26 0.61 6.57
N ASP A 231 14.35 1.30 5.87
CA ASP A 231 13.96 2.67 6.20
C ASP A 231 13.27 2.77 7.57
N GLN A 232 12.38 1.81 7.87
CA GLN A 232 11.66 1.78 9.14
C GLN A 232 12.59 1.48 10.32
N VAL A 233 13.55 0.56 10.14
CA VAL A 233 14.58 0.24 11.14
C VAL A 233 15.47 1.45 11.40
N ALA A 234 15.85 2.19 10.35
CA ALA A 234 16.63 3.41 10.49
C ALA A 234 15.84 4.50 11.23
N ARG A 235 14.56 4.68 10.88
CA ARG A 235 13.66 5.66 11.50
C ARG A 235 13.39 5.36 12.98
N ASP A 236 13.14 4.11 13.34
CA ASP A 236 12.79 3.67 14.69
C ASP A 236 13.96 3.07 15.47
N LYS A 237 15.20 3.38 15.06
CA LYS A 237 16.42 2.83 15.66
C LYS A 237 16.47 3.02 17.18
N ASP A 238 16.16 4.22 17.68
CA ASP A 238 16.20 4.51 19.12
C ASP A 238 15.19 3.67 19.91
N VAL A 239 14.01 3.44 19.31
CA VAL A 239 12.99 2.55 19.87
C VAL A 239 13.53 1.13 19.94
N LEU A 240 14.10 0.61 18.85
CA LEU A 240 14.67 -0.75 18.80
C LEU A 240 15.88 -0.92 19.73
N ASP A 241 16.71 0.11 19.85
CA ASP A 241 17.87 0.11 20.74
C ASP A 241 17.43 0.08 22.21
N SER A 242 16.38 0.83 22.57
CA SER A 242 15.75 0.72 23.90
C SER A 242 15.18 -0.68 24.16
N LEU A 243 14.75 -1.36 23.09
CA LEU A 243 14.24 -2.74 23.11
C LEU A 243 15.36 -3.80 23.14
N SER A 244 16.62 -3.47 22.85
CA SER A 244 17.73 -4.44 22.82
C SER A 244 18.59 -4.47 24.10
N SER A 245 19.18 -5.63 24.42
CA SER A 245 20.12 -5.84 25.54
C SER A 245 21.42 -5.02 25.44
N ARG A 246 21.64 -4.29 24.34
CA ARG A 246 22.81 -3.43 24.14
C ARG A 246 22.71 -2.14 24.97
N ALA A 247 21.49 -1.61 25.17
CA ALA A 247 21.24 -0.50 26.09
C ALA A 247 21.41 -0.90 27.57
N TRP A 248 21.04 -2.14 27.93
CA TRP A 248 21.30 -2.71 29.26
C TRP A 248 22.81 -2.75 29.56
N LYS A 249 23.62 -3.29 28.64
CA LYS A 249 25.08 -3.31 28.77
C LYS A 249 25.71 -1.91 28.83
N LYS A 250 25.12 -0.91 28.17
CA LYS A 250 25.68 0.45 28.14
C LYS A 250 25.25 1.33 29.32
N ARG A 251 24.02 1.15 29.82
CA ARG A 251 23.43 2.06 30.81
C ARG A 251 23.25 1.43 32.19
N VAL A 252 22.95 0.13 32.26
CA VAL A 252 22.63 -0.55 33.53
C VAL A 252 23.83 -1.34 34.04
N ALA A 253 24.60 -2.02 33.17
CA ALA A 253 25.78 -2.78 33.61
C ALA A 253 26.81 -1.91 34.36
N PRO A 254 27.19 -0.69 33.89
CA PRO A 254 28.13 0.15 34.64
C PRO A 254 27.60 0.60 36.01
N LEU A 255 26.28 0.74 36.16
CA LEU A 255 25.65 1.07 37.45
C LEU A 255 25.69 -0.11 38.40
N LEU A 256 25.56 -1.33 37.89
CA LEU A 256 25.69 -2.55 38.69
C LEU A 256 27.13 -2.78 39.12
N ASP A 257 28.09 -2.55 38.22
CA ASP A 257 29.52 -2.63 38.54
C ASP A 257 29.88 -1.63 39.66
N LEU A 258 29.39 -0.38 39.56
CA LEU A 258 29.57 0.64 40.59
C LEU A 258 28.86 0.32 41.91
N PHE A 259 27.64 -0.24 41.85
CA PHE A 259 26.92 -0.70 43.03
C PHE A 259 27.72 -1.78 43.79
N VAL A 260 28.24 -2.77 43.07
CA VAL A 260 29.04 -3.86 43.64
C VAL A 260 30.34 -3.33 44.24
N GLU A 261 30.98 -2.34 43.61
CA GLU A 261 32.18 -1.69 44.14
C GLU A 261 31.92 -0.93 45.45
N LEU A 262 30.80 -0.21 45.55
CA LEU A 262 30.46 0.62 46.71
C LEU A 262 29.92 -0.17 47.89
N HIS A 263 29.08 -1.17 47.63
CA HIS A 263 28.34 -1.87 48.68
C HIS A 263 28.89 -3.27 48.95
N GLY A 264 29.73 -3.83 48.07
CA GLY A 264 30.25 -5.20 48.18
C GLY A 264 29.19 -6.30 48.02
N GLU A 265 27.93 -5.92 47.80
CA GLU A 265 26.80 -6.82 47.66
C GLU A 265 26.65 -7.28 46.20
N LYS A 266 26.46 -8.59 46.00
CA LYS A 266 26.21 -9.16 44.66
C LYS A 266 24.75 -9.00 44.22
N GLU A 267 23.86 -8.65 45.13
CA GLU A 267 22.42 -8.57 44.89
C GLU A 267 21.92 -7.19 45.28
N VAL A 268 21.31 -6.47 44.33
CA VAL A 268 20.79 -5.12 44.56
C VAL A 268 19.45 -5.24 45.31
N PRO A 269 19.27 -4.60 46.47
CA PRO A 269 17.99 -4.60 47.18
C PRO A 269 16.85 -4.10 46.30
N HIS A 270 15.66 -4.71 46.41
CA HIS A 270 14.52 -4.42 45.53
C HIS A 270 14.09 -2.93 45.57
N ASP A 271 14.22 -2.30 46.73
CA ASP A 271 13.88 -0.90 46.99
C ASP A 271 15.04 0.08 46.79
N PHE A 272 16.21 -0.40 46.34
CA PHE A 272 17.39 0.44 46.14
C PHE A 272 17.16 1.54 45.09
N VAL A 273 17.46 2.77 45.50
CA VAL A 273 17.39 3.98 44.69
C VAL A 273 18.77 4.62 44.68
N ILE A 274 19.26 5.01 43.50
CA ILE A 274 20.56 5.66 43.36
C ILE A 274 20.57 6.97 44.16
N PRO A 275 21.45 7.12 45.16
CA PRO A 275 21.52 8.31 46.00
C PRO A 275 22.12 9.49 45.23
N SER A 276 21.76 10.71 45.65
CA SER A 276 22.24 11.95 45.02
C SER A 276 23.63 12.35 45.49
N GLU A 277 24.58 11.43 45.39
CA GLU A 277 25.94 11.60 45.90
C GLU A 277 26.98 10.96 44.98
N THR A 278 28.22 11.43 45.05
CA THR A 278 29.34 10.83 44.31
C THR A 278 29.65 9.43 44.86
N PRO A 279 30.00 8.44 44.01
CA PRO A 279 30.47 8.56 42.61
C PRO A 279 29.38 8.40 41.52
N TRP A 280 28.09 8.45 41.87
CA TRP A 280 27.00 8.31 40.88
C TRP A 280 26.86 9.56 40.00
N ASP A 281 26.69 9.38 38.68
CA ASP A 281 26.40 10.47 37.75
C ASP A 281 25.07 11.17 38.13
N GLU A 282 25.07 12.50 38.18
CA GLU A 282 23.90 13.33 38.53
C GLU A 282 22.65 12.98 37.71
N LYS A 283 22.84 12.54 36.45
CA LYS A 283 21.75 12.14 35.55
C LYS A 283 21.05 10.86 35.99
N MET A 284 21.65 10.10 36.89
CA MET A 284 21.21 8.77 37.32
C MET A 284 20.66 8.77 38.75
N TRP A 285 20.72 9.90 39.46
CA TRP A 285 20.15 10.07 40.79
C TRP A 285 18.64 9.84 40.80
N GLY A 286 18.14 9.17 41.85
CA GLY A 286 16.71 8.86 41.98
C GLY A 286 16.22 7.70 41.12
N VAL A 287 17.09 7.09 40.31
CA VAL A 287 16.74 5.87 39.54
C VAL A 287 16.58 4.69 40.50
N ARG A 288 15.42 4.01 40.43
CA ARG A 288 15.11 2.81 41.23
C ARG A 288 15.82 1.58 40.66
N LEU A 289 17.14 1.52 40.81
CA LEU A 289 17.98 0.45 40.25
C LEU A 289 17.55 -0.94 40.76
N GLY A 290 17.16 -1.06 42.03
CA GLY A 290 16.63 -2.31 42.60
C GLY A 290 15.41 -2.87 41.87
N LEU A 291 14.46 -2.01 41.57
CA LEU A 291 13.24 -2.36 40.82
C LEU A 291 13.56 -2.75 39.37
N ILE A 292 14.54 -2.10 38.75
CA ILE A 292 14.98 -2.37 37.39
C ILE A 292 15.64 -3.75 37.31
N VAL A 293 16.48 -4.10 38.29
CA VAL A 293 17.15 -5.41 38.40
C VAL A 293 16.14 -6.53 38.67
N ALA A 294 15.24 -6.34 39.65
CA ALA A 294 14.23 -7.33 40.02
C ALA A 294 13.26 -7.69 38.87
N ARG A 295 13.00 -6.73 37.97
CA ARG A 295 12.15 -6.94 36.78
C ARG A 295 12.88 -7.59 35.59
N ASN A 296 14.19 -7.81 35.69
CA ASN A 296 15.04 -8.32 34.61
C ASN A 296 16.00 -9.45 35.08
N PRO A 297 15.51 -10.52 35.73
CA PRO A 297 16.32 -11.58 36.35
C PRO A 297 17.14 -12.44 35.37
N GLN A 298 16.90 -12.31 34.06
CA GLN A 298 17.65 -12.97 32.99
C GLN A 298 18.99 -12.29 32.68
N PHE A 299 19.22 -11.08 33.20
CA PHE A 299 20.46 -10.32 33.02
C PHE A 299 21.28 -10.18 34.32
N THR A 300 20.81 -10.75 35.42
CA THR A 300 21.56 -10.87 36.68
C THR A 300 22.37 -12.16 36.69
N PRO A 301 23.62 -12.15 37.20
CA PRO A 301 24.41 -13.36 37.35
C PRO A 301 23.66 -14.37 38.25
N ARG A 302 23.34 -15.55 37.74
CA ARG A 302 22.76 -16.63 38.54
C ARG A 302 23.81 -17.18 39.49
N LYS A 303 23.40 -17.46 40.74
CA LYS A 303 24.20 -18.14 41.78
C LYS A 303 24.82 -19.42 41.18
N CYS A 304 26.14 -19.54 41.27
CA CYS A 304 26.79 -20.85 41.38
C CYS A 304 26.78 -21.23 42.86
#